data_AF-A0A7X5DWE2-F1
#
_entry.id   AF-A0A7X5DWE2-F1
#
_cell.length_a   1.000
_cell.length_b   1.000
_cell.length_c   1.000
_cell.angle_alpha   90.00
_cell.angle_beta   90.00
_cell.angle_gamma   90.00
#
_symmetry.space_group_name_H-M   'P 1'
#
loop_
_entity.id
_entity.type
_entity.pdbx_description
1 polymer ?
#
loop_
_entity_poly.entity_id
_entity_poly.type
_entity_poly.pdbx_seq_one_letter_code
_entity_poly.pdbx_strand_id
1 'polypeptide(L)'
;MQDLKVIEIKGMRVLTTHQIADAYEVKEIQISQNFKNNRNRFVDGKHYISLSGDELKAFKNQFEKIEVVKNRTSHLYLWTEKGALLHAKSLNTDKAWEVYDYLVDFFAGLGKDFVPSLIYT
;
A
#
# COMPACT_ATOMS: atom_id res chain seq x y z
N MET A 1 -11.36 0.67 10.16
CA MET A 1 -10.69 1.31 9.01
C MET A 1 -10.00 2.57 9.50
N GLN A 2 -8.67 2.55 9.70
CA GLN A 2 -7.92 3.79 9.93
C GLN A 2 -7.83 4.58 8.63
N ASP A 3 -7.76 5.91 8.73
CA ASP A 3 -7.59 6.79 7.58
C ASP A 3 -6.28 6.48 6.85
N LEU A 4 -6.37 6.08 5.58
CA LEU A 4 -5.20 5.92 4.74
C LEU A 4 -4.48 7.26 4.61
N LYS A 5 -3.26 7.31 5.14
CA LYS A 5 -2.35 8.43 4.95
C LYS A 5 -1.83 8.43 3.51
N VAL A 6 -2.07 9.54 2.82
CA VAL A 6 -1.53 9.76 1.47
C VAL A 6 -0.03 10.03 1.59
N ILE A 7 0.77 9.15 1.00
CA ILE A 7 2.22 9.29 0.87
C ILE A 7 2.52 9.40 -0.61
N GLU A 8 3.24 10.44 -1.02
CA GLU A 8 3.66 10.62 -2.41
C GLU A 8 5.18 10.51 -2.53
N ILE A 9 5.64 9.59 -3.38
CA ILE A 9 7.04 9.38 -3.72
C ILE A 9 7.17 9.40 -5.23
N LYS A 10 8.06 10.26 -5.77
CA LYS A 10 8.32 10.36 -7.22
C LYS A 10 7.03 10.59 -8.04
N GLY A 11 6.09 11.37 -7.51
CA GLY A 11 4.79 11.63 -8.15
C GLY A 11 3.79 10.48 -8.11
N MET A 12 4.08 9.40 -7.37
CA MET A 12 3.19 8.25 -7.19
C MET A 12 2.68 8.20 -5.76
N ARG A 13 1.36 8.01 -5.61
CA ARG A 13 0.77 7.65 -4.33
C ARG A 13 1.17 6.23 -3.95
N VAL A 14 1.60 6.07 -2.71
CA VAL A 14 2.07 4.80 -2.18
C VAL A 14 1.51 4.54 -0.78
N LEU A 15 1.44 3.27 -0.41
CA LEU A 15 0.99 2.81 0.91
C LEU A 15 2.08 1.96 1.57
N THR A 16 2.17 2.02 2.90
CA THR A 16 3.02 1.10 3.66
C THR A 16 2.39 -0.29 3.77
N THR A 17 3.20 -1.30 4.10
CA THR A 17 2.69 -2.65 4.45
C THR A 17 1.64 -2.60 5.57
N HIS A 18 1.82 -1.71 6.55
CA HIS A 18 0.87 -1.51 7.63
C HIS A 18 -0.48 -1.01 7.12
N GLN A 19 -0.49 0.02 6.27
CA GLN A 19 -1.73 0.55 5.68
C GLN A 19 -2.46 -0.47 4.81
N ILE A 20 -1.73 -1.25 4.01
CA ILE A 20 -2.32 -2.34 3.22
C ILE A 20 -2.94 -3.39 4.15
N ALA A 21 -2.21 -3.82 5.18
CA ALA A 21 -2.67 -4.82 6.12
C ALA A 21 -3.94 -4.36 6.87
N ASP A 22 -3.94 -3.12 7.35
CA ASP A 22 -5.09 -2.51 8.02
C ASP A 22 -6.29 -2.35 7.09
N ALA A 23 -6.08 -1.98 5.83
CA ALA A 23 -7.16 -1.86 4.85
C ALA A 23 -7.83 -3.22 4.62
N TYR A 24 -7.04 -4.28 4.42
CA TYR A 24 -7.54 -5.64 4.21
C TYR A 24 -7.94 -6.39 5.48
N GLU A 25 -7.78 -5.78 6.66
CA GLU A 25 -7.99 -6.41 7.98
C GLU A 25 -7.19 -7.71 8.17
N VAL A 26 -5.96 -7.72 7.64
CA VAL A 26 -5.00 -8.83 7.76
C VAL A 26 -3.77 -8.41 8.55
N LYS A 27 -2.91 -9.37 8.90
CA LYS A 27 -1.64 -9.07 9.57
C LYS A 27 -0.59 -8.60 8.55
N GLU A 28 0.27 -7.65 8.93
CA GLU A 28 1.43 -7.20 8.11
C GLU A 28 2.29 -8.37 7.59
N ILE A 29 2.38 -9.45 8.38
CA ILE A 29 3.12 -10.65 8.00
C ILE A 29 2.51 -11.35 6.78
N GLN A 30 1.19 -11.32 6.59
CA GLN A 30 0.52 -11.94 5.44
C GLN A 30 0.87 -11.19 4.15
N ILE A 31 0.89 -9.85 4.18
CA ILE A 31 1.32 -9.02 3.05
C ILE A 31 2.79 -9.30 2.70
N SER A 32 3.64 -9.38 3.73
CA SER A 32 5.08 -9.65 3.55
C SER A 32 5.35 -11.05 3.00
N GLN A 33 4.65 -12.06 3.51
CA GLN A 33 4.72 -13.44 3.01
C GLN A 33 4.19 -13.53 1.59
N ASN A 34 3.09 -12.85 1.27
CA ASN A 34 2.56 -12.81 -0.07
C ASN A 34 3.57 -12.23 -1.08
N PHE A 35 4.19 -11.10 -0.73
CA PHE A 35 5.26 -10.51 -1.52
C PHE A 35 6.42 -11.49 -1.73
N LYS A 36 6.88 -12.14 -0.64
CA LYS A 36 7.98 -13.11 -0.68
C LYS A 36 7.67 -14.30 -1.59
N ASN A 37 6.47 -14.87 -1.48
CA ASN A 37 6.05 -16.06 -2.21
C ASN A 37 5.80 -15.78 -3.70
N ASN A 38 5.46 -14.53 -4.05
CA ASN A 38 5.17 -14.11 -5.42
C ASN A 38 6.18 -13.11 -5.97
N ARG A 39 7.42 -13.07 -5.45
CA ARG A 39 8.41 -12.04 -5.79
C ARG A 39 8.62 -11.84 -7.29
N ASN A 40 8.57 -12.92 -8.06
CA ASN A 40 8.69 -12.90 -9.52
C ASN A 40 7.57 -12.11 -10.24
N ARG A 41 6.43 -11.87 -9.58
CA ARG A 41 5.33 -11.04 -10.09
C ARG A 41 5.48 -9.56 -9.72
N PHE A 42 6.36 -9.23 -8.78
CA PHE A 42 6.58 -7.87 -8.31
C PHE A 42 7.80 -7.25 -8.98
N VAL A 43 7.66 -6.01 -9.44
CA VAL A 43 8.72 -5.27 -10.14
C VAL A 43 8.97 -3.97 -9.38
N ASP A 44 10.23 -3.71 -9.04
CA ASP A 44 10.64 -2.47 -8.36
C ASP A 44 10.37 -1.26 -9.26
N GLY A 45 9.96 -0.15 -8.65
CA GLY A 45 9.52 1.06 -9.35
C GLY A 45 8.15 0.97 -10.03
N LYS A 46 7.59 -0.24 -10.22
CA LYS A 46 6.26 -0.44 -10.83
C LYS A 46 5.20 -0.91 -9.84
N HIS A 47 5.54 -1.89 -9.01
CA HIS A 47 4.63 -2.49 -8.04
C HIS A 47 4.98 -2.02 -6.62
N TYR A 48 6.27 -1.87 -6.34
CA TYR A 48 6.75 -1.37 -5.06
C TYR A 48 7.95 -0.44 -5.24
N ILE A 49 8.27 0.31 -4.19
CA ILE A 49 9.51 1.06 -4.05
C ILE A 49 10.19 0.55 -2.78
N SER A 50 11.43 0.11 -2.88
CA SER A 50 12.24 -0.28 -1.73
C SER A 50 13.07 0.90 -1.24
N LEU A 51 12.96 1.23 0.05
CA LEU A 51 13.80 2.23 0.70
C LEU A 51 14.68 1.56 1.75
N SER A 52 15.97 1.88 1.73
CA SER A 52 16.95 1.47 2.72
C SER A 52 18.01 2.56 2.90
N GLY A 53 18.90 2.43 3.89
CA GLY A 53 20.01 3.35 4.11
C GLY A 53 19.57 4.82 4.20
N ASP A 54 20.23 5.67 3.42
CA ASP A 54 20.00 7.12 3.42
C ASP A 54 18.62 7.51 2.88
N GLU A 55 18.08 6.77 1.89
CA GLU A 55 16.73 7.03 1.37
C GLU A 55 15.66 6.78 2.43
N LEU A 56 15.81 5.70 3.20
CA LEU A 56 14.91 5.41 4.32
C LEU A 56 15.04 6.43 5.45
N LYS A 57 16.26 6.91 5.73
CA LYS A 57 16.50 7.95 6.73
C LYS A 57 15.85 9.27 6.30
N ALA A 58 16.02 9.68 5.04
CA ALA A 58 15.38 10.86 4.48
C ALA A 58 13.85 10.75 4.54
N PHE A 59 13.30 9.58 4.18
CA PHE A 59 11.88 9.31 4.28
C PHE A 59 11.36 9.46 5.72
N LYS A 60 12.01 8.80 6.70
CA LYS A 60 11.60 8.90 8.11
C LYS A 60 11.61 10.34 8.62
N ASN A 61 12.62 11.14 8.24
CA ASN A 61 12.70 12.55 8.61
C ASN A 61 11.57 13.37 7.98
N GLN A 62 11.23 13.10 6.73
CA GLN A 62 10.13 13.80 6.03
C GLN A 62 8.77 13.50 6.68
N PHE A 63 8.56 12.26 7.15
CA PHE A 63 7.30 11.81 7.73
C PHE A 63 7.32 11.72 9.26
N GLU A 64 8.30 12.30 9.96
CA GLU A 64 8.53 12.09 11.41
C GLU A 64 7.31 12.41 12.29
N LYS A 65 6.51 13.42 11.90
CA LYS A 65 5.29 13.84 12.64
C LYS A 65 4.11 12.90 12.45
N ILE A 66 4.18 12.01 11.47
CA ILE A 66 3.13 11.10 11.07
C ILE A 66 3.75 9.73 11.23
N GLU A 67 3.46 9.03 12.32
CA GLU A 67 4.06 7.72 12.60
C GLU A 67 3.68 6.70 11.51
N VAL A 68 4.45 6.68 10.41
CA VAL A 68 4.23 5.89 9.19
C VAL A 68 5.17 4.68 9.19
N VAL A 69 6.33 4.80 9.84
CA VAL A 69 7.38 3.78 9.84
C VAL A 69 7.93 3.59 11.25
N LYS A 70 8.01 2.34 11.69
CA LYS A 70 8.65 1.97 12.97
C LYS A 70 10.13 2.41 12.98
N ASN A 71 10.60 2.99 14.10
CA ASN A 71 11.96 3.52 14.22
C ASN A 71 13.06 2.52 13.85
N ARG A 72 12.89 1.25 14.22
CA ARG A 72 13.88 0.16 13.98
C ARG A 72 13.84 -0.42 12.57
N THR A 73 12.97 0.03 11.68
CA THR A 73 12.89 -0.47 10.30
C THR A 73 14.18 -0.14 9.55
N SER A 74 14.89 -1.15 9.05
CA SER A 74 16.09 -0.98 8.22
C SER A 74 15.81 -1.02 6.72
N HIS A 75 14.67 -1.60 6.34
CA HIS A 75 14.18 -1.72 4.96
C HIS A 75 12.67 -1.51 4.95
N LEU A 76 12.19 -0.62 4.08
CA LEU A 76 10.78 -0.32 3.93
C LEU A 76 10.36 -0.63 2.49
N TYR A 77 9.21 -1.29 2.35
CA TYR A 77 8.53 -1.42 1.06
C TYR A 77 7.32 -0.50 1.05
N LEU A 78 7.24 0.33 0.02
CA LEU A 78 6.10 1.18 -0.28
C LEU A 78 5.38 0.59 -1.51
N TRP A 79 4.07 0.44 -1.41
CA TRP A 79 3.23 -0.21 -2.39
C TRP A 79 2.56 0.83 -3.25
N THR A 80 2.84 0.79 -4.55
CA THR A 80 2.05 1.52 -5.56
C THR A 80 0.65 0.92 -5.64
N GLU A 81 -0.26 1.60 -6.35
CA GLU A 81 -1.58 1.05 -6.71
C GLU A 81 -1.48 -0.39 -7.23
N LYS A 82 -0.66 -0.62 -8.26
CA LYS A 82 -0.51 -1.95 -8.88
C LYS A 82 0.01 -3.01 -7.90
N GLY A 83 0.89 -2.63 -6.97
CA GLY A 83 1.37 -3.53 -5.92
C GLY A 83 0.28 -3.88 -4.91
N ALA A 84 -0.50 -2.90 -4.49
CA ALA A 84 -1.65 -3.10 -3.60
C ALA A 84 -2.68 -4.05 -4.23
N LEU A 85 -2.96 -3.90 -5.52
CA LEU A 85 -3.88 -4.79 -6.25
C LEU A 85 -3.37 -6.23 -6.36
N LEU A 86 -2.05 -6.44 -6.52
CA LEU A 86 -1.46 -7.78 -6.50
C LEU A 86 -1.60 -8.47 -5.14
N HIS A 87 -1.54 -7.71 -4.05
CA HIS A 87 -1.85 -8.23 -2.71
C HIS A 87 -3.31 -8.63 -2.60
N ALA A 88 -4.24 -7.78 -3.02
CA ALA A 88 -5.69 -8.05 -3.03
C ALA A 88 -6.00 -9.40 -3.69
N LYS A 89 -5.47 -9.57 -4.91
CA LYS A 89 -5.67 -10.77 -5.73
C LYS A 89 -5.25 -12.06 -5.02
N SER A 90 -4.26 -11.98 -4.14
CA SER A 90 -3.71 -13.14 -3.47
C SER A 90 -4.31 -13.44 -2.11
N LEU A 91 -4.95 -12.44 -1.47
CA LEU A 91 -5.58 -12.61 -0.16
C LEU A 91 -6.86 -13.45 -0.26
N ASN A 92 -7.58 -13.35 -1.39
CA ASN A 92 -8.77 -14.15 -1.71
C ASN A 92 -9.78 -14.25 -0.55
N THR A 93 -10.04 -13.13 0.12
CA THR A 93 -11.07 -12.99 1.17
C THR A 93 -12.24 -12.17 0.63
N ASP A 94 -13.45 -12.37 1.16
CA ASP A 94 -14.61 -11.54 0.79
C ASP A 94 -14.34 -10.05 1.08
N LYS A 95 -13.61 -9.77 2.17
CA LYS A 95 -13.16 -8.42 2.52
C LYS A 95 -12.24 -7.80 1.45
N ALA A 96 -11.50 -8.60 0.69
CA ALA A 96 -10.62 -8.09 -0.34
C ALA A 96 -11.36 -7.38 -1.48
N TRP A 97 -12.61 -7.77 -1.77
CA TRP A 97 -13.44 -7.11 -2.77
C TRP A 97 -13.88 -5.71 -2.33
N GLU A 98 -14.33 -5.54 -1.08
CA GLU A 98 -14.71 -4.23 -0.53
C GLU A 98 -13.51 -3.27 -0.50
N VAL A 99 -12.34 -3.78 -0.12
CA VAL A 99 -11.13 -2.97 0.03
C VAL A 99 -10.51 -2.63 -1.31
N TYR A 100 -10.69 -3.50 -2.32
CA TYR A 100 -10.24 -3.24 -3.68
C TYR A 100 -10.86 -1.96 -4.23
N ASP A 101 -12.18 -1.83 -4.12
CA ASP A 101 -12.94 -0.68 -4.62
C ASP A 101 -12.45 0.62 -3.94
N TYR A 102 -12.34 0.59 -2.62
CA TYR A 102 -11.82 1.71 -1.83
C TYR A 102 -10.39 2.11 -2.20
N LEU A 103 -9.50 1.14 -2.46
CA LEU A 103 -8.11 1.44 -2.83
C LEU A 103 -8.01 2.06 -4.21
N VAL A 104 -8.81 1.60 -5.18
CA VAL A 104 -8.87 2.19 -6.52
C VAL A 104 -9.21 3.68 -6.43
N ASP A 105 -10.24 4.03 -5.65
CA ASP A 105 -10.64 5.43 -5.46
C ASP A 105 -9.55 6.25 -4.76
N PHE A 106 -8.94 5.68 -3.71
CA PHE A 106 -7.84 6.32 -2.98
C PHE A 106 -6.65 6.66 -3.88
N PHE A 107 -6.25 5.72 -4.75
CA PHE A 107 -5.13 5.92 -5.67
C PHE A 107 -5.47 6.87 -6.82
N ALA A 108 -6.72 6.86 -7.30
CA ALA A 108 -7.22 7.83 -8.27
C ALA A 108 -7.35 9.26 -7.69
N GLY A 109 -7.28 9.39 -6.37
CA GLY A 109 -7.45 10.67 -5.68
C GLY A 109 -8.88 11.15 -5.59
N LEU A 110 -9.81 10.20 -5.72
CA LEU A 110 -11.21 10.39 -5.48
C LEU A 110 -11.41 10.36 -3.95
N GLY A 111 -11.97 11.44 -3.40
CA GLY A 111 -12.22 11.54 -1.95
C GLY A 111 -13.18 10.45 -1.47
N LYS A 112 -13.33 10.30 -0.15
CA LYS A 112 -14.25 9.32 0.48
C LYS A 112 -15.72 9.43 0.03
N ASP A 113 -16.08 10.51 -0.67
CA ASP A 113 -17.42 10.78 -1.20
C ASP A 113 -17.61 10.26 -2.64
N PHE A 114 -16.60 9.61 -3.23
CA PHE A 114 -16.74 8.96 -4.52
C PHE A 114 -17.50 7.65 -4.35
N VAL A 115 -18.71 7.61 -4.91
CA VAL A 115 -19.45 6.37 -5.14
C VAL A 115 -19.16 5.97 -6.58
N PRO A 116 -18.47 4.85 -6.83
CA PRO A 116 -18.27 4.37 -8.19
C PRO A 116 -19.64 4.20 -8.85
N SER A 117 -19.90 4.93 -9.93
CA SER A 117 -21.03 4.59 -10.78
C SER A 117 -20.77 3.18 -11.28
N LEU A 118 -21.61 2.23 -10.86
CA LEU A 118 -21.68 0.88 -11.40
C LEU A 118 -21.72 0.96 -12.92
N ILE A 119 -20.56 0.82 -13.57
CA ILE A 119 -20.45 0.52 -14.98
C ILE A 119 -19.54 -0.70 -15.09
N TYR A 120 -20.08 -1.83 -14.64
CA TYR A 120 -19.83 -3.10 -15.30
C TYR A 120 -21.11 -3.40 -16.08
N THR A 121 -21.15 -2.97 -17.34
CA THR A 121 -22.02 -3.56 -18.36
C THR A 121 -21.18 -4.53 -19.18
#